data_AF-A0A1M5LUK4-F1
#
_entry.id   AF-A0A1M5LUK4-F1
#
_cell.length_a   1.000
_cell.length_b   1.000
_cell.length_c   1.000
_cell.angle_alpha   90.00
_cell.angle_beta   90.00
_cell.angle_gamma   90.00
#
_symmetry.space_group_name_H-M   'P 1'
#
loop_
_entity.id
_entity.type
_entity.pdbx_description
1 polymer ?
#
loop_
_entity_poly.entity_id
_entity_poly.type
_entity_poly.pdbx_seq_one_letter_code
_entity_poly.pdbx_strand_id
1 'polypeptide(L)' 'MKFDSNAKASLVKREMEIKRLVRQMEFDRLHNSPVYKNLSRELQTIQQELVQHQDASSKK' A
#
# COMPACT_ATOMS: atom_id res chain seq x y z
N MET A 1 11.05 19.17 13.05
CA MET A 1 10.66 17.76 12.85
C MET A 1 10.96 17.38 11.40
N LYS A 2 11.87 16.43 11.15
CA LYS A 2 12.13 15.85 9.82
C LYS A 2 11.70 14.38 9.87
N PHE A 3 10.41 14.09 9.69
CA PHE A 3 9.87 12.72 9.82
C PHE A 3 9.24 12.18 8.53
N ASP A 4 9.08 12.99 7.48
CA ASP A 4 8.25 12.61 6.33
C ASP A 4 8.89 11.60 5.36
N SER A 5 10.22 11.61 5.22
CA SER A 5 10.90 10.74 4.24
C SER A 5 10.88 9.26 4.65
N ASN A 6 11.01 8.98 5.94
CA ASN A 6 11.05 7.60 6.45
C ASN A 6 9.67 6.94 6.45
N ALA A 7 8.61 7.71 6.73
CA ALA A 7 7.23 7.25 6.67
C ALA A 7 6.84 6.85 5.24
N LYS A 8 7.15 7.70 4.26
CA LYS A 8 6.89 7.40 2.84
C LYS A 8 7.64 6.16 2.36
N ALA A 9 8.91 6.01 2.73
CA ALA A 9 9.70 4.83 2.37
C ALA A 9 9.13 3.54 2.98
N SER A 10 8.60 3.61 4.21
CA SER A 10 7.93 2.48 4.86
C SER A 10 6.62 2.12 4.14
N LEU A 11 5.82 3.10 3.75
CA LEU A 11 4.58 2.89 2.99
C LEU A 11 4.83 2.25 1.63
N VAL A 12 5.85 2.70 0.89
CA VAL A 12 6.21 2.10 -0.42
C VAL A 12 6.65 0.65 -0.25
N LYS A 13 7.44 0.32 0.78
CA LYS A 13 7.83 -1.07 1.06
C LYS A 13 6.60 -1.94 1.35
N ARG A 14 5.68 -1.45 2.18
CA ARG A 14 4.44 -2.14 2.52
C ARG A 14 3.53 -2.32 1.31
N GLU A 15 3.43 -1.31 0.44
CA GLU A 15 2.68 -1.39 -0.82
C GLU A 15 3.21 -2.54 -1.70
N MET A 16 4.53 -2.60 -1.90
CA MET A 16 5.16 -3.64 -2.72
C MET A 16 4.93 -5.05 -2.18
N GLU A 17 5.03 -5.22 -0.86
CA GLU A 17 4.82 -6.51 -0.21
C GLU A 17 3.37 -6.99 -0.37
N ILE A 18 2.39 -6.14 -0.05
CA ILE A 18 0.97 -6.47 -0.17
C ILE A 18 0.60 -6.72 -1.64
N LYS A 19 1.11 -5.90 -2.57
CA LYS A 19 0.89 -6.12 -4.00
C LYS A 19 1.43 -7.45 -4.49
N ARG A 20 2.58 -7.90 -3.97
CA ARG A 20 3.13 -9.22 -4.27
C ARG A 20 2.23 -10.34 -3.72
N LEU A 21 1.76 -10.21 -2.49
CA LEU A 21 0.84 -11.19 -1.88
C LEU A 21 -0.48 -11.29 -2.64
N VAL A 22 -1.10 -10.15 -2.98
CA VAL A 22 -2.34 -10.09 -3.75
C VAL A 22 -2.17 -10.83 -5.09
N ARG A 23 -1.10 -10.53 -5.85
CA ARG A 23 -0.82 -11.21 -7.13
C ARG A 23 -0.63 -12.72 -6.98
N GLN A 24 0.07 -13.14 -5.92
CA GLN A 24 0.25 -14.57 -5.65
C GLN A 24 -1.10 -15.23 -5.35
N MET A 25 -1.94 -14.60 -4.53
CA MET A 25 -3.28 -15.11 -4.22
C MET A 25 -4.21 -15.12 -5.45
N GLU A 26 -4.09 -14.15 -6.37
CA GLU A 26 -4.81 -14.17 -7.64
C GLU A 26 -4.41 -15.37 -8.50
N PHE A 27 -3.10 -15.62 -8.61
CA PHE A 27 -2.54 -16.77 -9.32
C PHE A 27 -3.03 -18.09 -8.73
N ASP A 28 -3.04 -18.19 -7.39
CA ASP A 28 -3.52 -19.35 -6.64
C ASP A 28 -5.06 -19.46 -6.59
N ARG A 29 -5.78 -18.53 -7.26
CA ARG A 29 -7.26 -18.45 -7.30
C ARG A 29 -7.92 -18.29 -5.93
N LEU A 30 -7.21 -17.70 -4.97
CA LEU A 30 -7.67 -17.44 -3.60
C LEU A 30 -8.39 -16.08 -3.45
N HIS A 31 -8.86 -15.46 -4.53
CA HIS A 31 -9.50 -14.14 -4.53
C HIS A 31 -10.82 -14.09 -3.72
N ASN A 32 -11.44 -15.23 -3.45
CA ASN A 32 -12.64 -15.30 -2.61
C ASN A 32 -12.33 -15.30 -1.11
N SER A 33 -11.06 -15.51 -0.73
CA SER A 33 -10.62 -15.55 0.66
C SER A 33 -10.86 -14.20 1.36
N PRO A 34 -11.30 -14.20 2.62
CA PRO A 34 -11.35 -12.99 3.45
C PRO A 34 -9.98 -12.29 3.52
N VAL A 35 -8.89 -13.07 3.55
CA VAL A 35 -7.51 -12.54 3.59
C VAL A 35 -7.21 -11.73 2.33
N TYR A 36 -7.58 -12.24 1.16
CA TYR A 36 -7.41 -11.52 -0.11
C TYR A 36 -8.13 -10.18 -0.08
N LYS A 37 -9.41 -10.19 0.30
CA LYS A 37 -10.24 -8.97 0.37
C LYS A 37 -9.66 -7.95 1.35
N ASN A 38 -9.11 -8.40 2.47
CA ASN A 38 -8.44 -7.53 3.44
C ASN A 38 -7.17 -6.92 2.87
N LEU A 39 -6.31 -7.74 2.23
CA LEU A 39 -5.08 -7.26 1.59
C LEU A 39 -5.37 -6.28 0.45
N SER A 40 -6.41 -6.51 -0.37
CA SER A 40 -6.82 -5.58 -1.41
C SER A 40 -7.30 -4.23 -0.85
N ARG A 41 -8.05 -4.24 0.26
CA ARG A 41 -8.46 -3.00 0.94
C ARG A 41 -7.26 -2.27 1.53
N GLU A 42 -6.36 -2.99 2.18
CA GLU A 42 -5.14 -2.41 2.75
C GLU A 42 -4.25 -1.79 1.67
N LEU A 43 -4.12 -2.45 0.51
CA LEU A 43 -3.40 -1.91 -0.64
C LEU A 43 -4.00 -0.58 -1.12
N GLN A 44 -5.34 -0.49 -1.18
CA GLN A 44 -6.01 0.75 -1.54
C GLN A 44 -5.77 1.86 -0.52
N THR A 45 -5.81 1.55 0.79
CA THR A 45 -5.52 2.52 1.85
C THR A 45 -4.09 3.06 1.74
N ILE A 46 -3.10 2.19 1.55
CA ILE A 46 -1.69 2.61 1.41
C ILE A 46 -1.50 3.49 0.17
N GLN A 47 -2.17 3.16 -0.94
CA GLN A 47 -2.12 3.98 -2.15
C GLN A 47 -2.70 5.38 -1.92
N GLN A 48 -3.81 5.49 -1.18
CA GLN A 48 -4.38 6.77 -0.80
C GLN A 48 -3.44 7.58 0.11
N GLU A 49 -2.82 6.95 1.10
CA GLU A 49 -1.83 7.59 1.98
C GLU A 49 -0.62 8.09 1.18
N LEU A 50 -0.11 7.28 0.24
CA LEU A 50 1.00 7.66 -0.64
C LEU A 50 0.67 8.87 -1.51
N VAL A 51 -0.55 8.97 -2.04
CA VAL A 51 -1.03 10.14 -2.78
C VAL A 51 -1.05 11.38 -1.88
N GLN A 52 -1.62 11.27 -0.67
CA GLN A 52 -1.64 12.38 0.29
C GLN A 52 -0.23 12.86 0.67
N HIS A 53 0.73 11.94 0.80
CA HIS A 53 2.13 12.28 1.04
C HIS A 53 2.83 12.94 -0.17
N GLN A 54 2.36 12.70 -1.41
CA GLN A 54 2.86 13.42 -2.58
C GLN A 54 2.35 14.87 -2.61
N ASP A 55 1.06 15.07 -2.33
CA ASP A 55 0.43 16.40 -2.35
C ASP A 55 0.93 17.30 -1.22
N ALA A 56 1.19 16.75 -0.03
CA ALA A 56 1.76 17.49 1.10
C ALA A 56 3.18 18.01 0.82
N SER A 57 3.93 17.36 -0.08
CA SER A 57 5.27 17.77 -0.49
C SER A 57 5.27 18.86 -1.57
N SER A 58 4.15 19.11 -2.25
CA SER A 58 4.06 20.04 -3.39
C SER A 58 3.56 21.45 -3.01
N LYS A 59 3.34 21.72 -1.72
CA LYS A 59 2.85 23.02 -1.18
C LYS A 59 3.94 23.86 -0.49
N LYS A 60 5.22 23.68 -0.83
CA LYS A 60 6.32 24.54 -0.33
C LYS A 60 6.95 25.37 -1.43
#